data_AF-A0A9D2H445-F1
#
_entry.id   AF-A0A9D2H445-F1
#
_cell.length_a   1.000
_cell.length_b   1.000
_cell.length_c   1.000
_cell.angle_alpha   90.00
_cell.angle_beta   90.00
_cell.angle_gamma   90.00
#
_symmetry.space_group_name_H-M   'P 1'
#
loop_
_entity.id
_entity.type
_entity.pdbx_description
1 polymer ?
#
loop_
_entity_poly.entity_id
_entity_poly.type
_entity_poly.pdbx_seq_one_letter_code
_entity_poly.pdbx_strand_id
1 'polypeptide(L)' 'MEDEVFFALSALLLAEELAAKRAYLAACTLTDGALAEGAARLACSAAARHAALTSLAEDMP' A
#
# COMPACT_ATOMS: atom_id res chain seq x y z
N MET A 1 2.34 6.24 -24.58
CA MET A 1 1.44 6.81 -23.56
C MET A 1 0.90 5.70 -22.67
N GLU A 2 0.38 4.60 -23.22
CA GLU A 2 -0.03 3.41 -22.44
C GLU A 2 1.13 2.79 -21.65
N ASP A 3 2.33 2.66 -22.23
CA ASP A 3 3.51 2.15 -21.53
C ASP A 3 3.94 3.00 -20.32
N GLU A 4 3.78 4.32 -20.40
CA GLU A 4 4.11 5.24 -19.31
C GLU A 4 3.10 5.13 -18.17
N VAL A 5 1.82 4.96 -18.51
CA VAL A 5 0.72 4.74 -17.55
C VAL A 5 0.88 3.39 -16.86
N PHE A 6 1.23 2.34 -17.60
CA PHE A 6 1.51 1.02 -17.06
C PHE A 6 2.71 1.05 -16.10
N PHE A 7 3.80 1.72 -16.47
CA PHE A 7 4.97 1.87 -15.61
C PHE A 7 4.66 2.67 -14.34
N ALA A 8 3.91 3.77 -14.46
CA ALA A 8 3.49 4.57 -13.32
C ALA A 8 2.59 3.78 -12.36
N LEU A 9 1.63 3.01 -12.88
CA LEU A 9 0.76 2.13 -12.10
C LEU A 9 1.56 1.05 -11.37
N SER A 10 2.50 0.41 -12.06
CA SER A 10 3.37 -0.62 -11.49
C SER A 10 4.23 -0.07 -10.35
N ALA A 11 4.80 1.14 -10.53
CA ALA A 11 5.58 1.80 -9.50
C ALA A 11 4.72 2.19 -8.27
N LEU A 12 3.49 2.66 -8.50
CA LEU A 12 2.54 2.97 -7.43
C LEU A 12 2.16 1.73 -6.62
N LEU A 13 1.92 0.61 -7.32
CA LEU A 13 1.55 -0.68 -6.72
C LEU A 13 2.62 -1.15 -5.73
N LEU A 14 3.89 -1.08 -6.16
CA LEU A 14 5.06 -1.47 -5.37
C LEU A 14 5.26 -0.54 -4.16
N ALA A 15 5.02 0.76 -4.33
CA ALA A 15 5.15 1.74 -3.26
C ALA A 15 4.11 1.54 -2.15
N GLU A 16 2.86 1.29 -2.51
CA GLU A 16 1.79 1.03 -1.53
C GLU A 16 1.99 -0.29 -0.78
N GLU A 17 2.47 -1.34 -1.45
CA GLU A 17 2.81 -2.61 -0.79
C GLU A 17 3.95 -2.43 0.23
N LEU A 18 4.99 -1.69 -0.16
CA LEU A 18 6.10 -1.37 0.74
C LEU A 18 5.65 -0.53 1.94
N ALA A 19 4.78 0.46 1.72
CA ALA A 19 4.23 1.29 2.79
C ALA A 19 3.41 0.45 3.78
N ALA A 20 2.56 -0.46 3.29
CA ALA A 20 1.77 -1.36 4.12
C ALA A 20 2.67 -2.27 4.98
N LYS A 21 3.70 -2.89 4.39
CA LYS A 21 4.66 -3.73 5.12
C LYS A 21 5.41 -2.95 6.20
N ARG A 22 5.83 -1.72 5.91
CA ARG A 22 6.55 -0.86 6.88
C ARG A 22 5.65 -0.42 8.01
N ALA A 23 4.41 -0.02 7.71
CA ALA A 23 3.43 0.37 8.73
C ALA A 23 3.07 -0.82 9.63
N TYR A 24 2.89 -2.01 9.07
CA TYR A 24 2.66 -3.23 9.84
C TYR A 24 3.84 -3.56 10.77
N LEU A 25 5.07 -3.52 10.26
CA LEU A 25 6.26 -3.78 11.07
C LEU A 25 6.42 -2.74 12.18
N ALA A 26 6.18 -1.46 11.89
CA ALA A 26 6.15 -0.41 12.90
C ALA A 26 5.11 -0.73 13.98
N ALA A 27 3.85 -1.04 13.61
CA ALA A 27 2.80 -1.40 14.56
C ALA A 27 3.21 -2.56 15.49
N CYS A 28 3.89 -3.59 14.98
CA CYS A 28 4.37 -4.71 15.79
C CYS A 28 5.52 -4.37 16.75
N THR A 29 6.29 -3.32 16.46
CA THR A 29 7.43 -2.89 17.30
C THR A 29 7.06 -1.84 18.34
N LEU A 30 5.89 -1.22 18.20
CA LEU A 30 5.45 -0.13 19.07
C LEU A 30 4.76 -0.69 20.31
N THR A 31 5.23 -0.25 21.48
CA THR A 31 4.62 -0.56 22.78
C THR A 31 3.57 0.48 23.19
N ASP A 32 3.59 1.65 22.53
CA ASP A 32 2.55 2.66 22.67
C ASP A 32 1.32 2.24 21.84
N GLY A 33 0.24 1.89 22.54
CA GLY A 33 -0.99 1.38 21.93
C GLY A 33 -1.64 2.35 20.94
N ALA A 34 -1.56 3.66 21.17
CA ALA A 34 -2.16 4.65 20.26
C ALA A 34 -1.35 4.77 18.95
N LEU A 35 -0.02 4.70 19.05
CA LEU A 35 0.86 4.74 17.89
C LEU A 35 0.78 3.42 17.09
N ALA A 36 0.67 2.28 17.77
CA ALA A 36 0.47 0.97 17.15
C ALA A 36 -0.88 0.91 16.40
N GLU A 37 -1.96 1.41 17.00
CA GLU A 37 -3.27 1.50 16.34
C GLU A 37 -3.24 2.45 15.12
N GLY A 38 -2.59 3.60 15.25
CA GLY A 38 -2.38 4.52 14.12
C GLY A 38 -1.64 3.87 12.97
N ALA A 39 -0.56 3.13 13.26
CA ALA A 39 0.22 2.40 12.27
C ALA A 39 -0.60 1.26 11.62
N ALA A 40 -1.42 0.54 12.39
CA ALA A 40 -2.31 -0.49 11.87
C ALA A 40 -3.38 0.07 10.91
N ARG A 41 -3.98 1.23 11.25
CA ARG A 41 -4.95 1.93 10.38
C ARG A 41 -4.28 2.38 9.06
N LEU A 42 -3.06 2.90 9.13
CA LEU A 42 -2.29 3.26 7.94
C LEU A 42 -1.98 2.04 7.06
N ALA A 43 -1.59 0.91 7.67
CA ALA A 43 -1.33 -0.33 6.95
C ALA A 43 -2.60 -0.84 6.25
N CYS A 44 -3.75 -0.83 6.92
CA CYS A 44 -5.04 -1.22 6.34
C CYS A 44 -5.43 -0.32 5.16
N SER A 45 -5.26 0.99 5.30
CA SER A 45 -5.54 1.96 4.25
C SER A 45 -4.63 1.77 3.02
N ALA A 46 -3.32 1.52 3.24
CA ALA A 46 -2.38 1.23 2.18
C ALA A 46 -2.70 -0.10 1.46
N ALA A 47 -3.06 -1.14 2.21
CA ALA A 47 -3.49 -2.42 1.63
C ALA A 47 -4.76 -2.27 0.77
N ALA A 48 -5.73 -1.46 1.21
CA ALA A 48 -6.94 -1.18 0.42
C ALA A 48 -6.63 -0.42 -0.88
N ARG A 49 -5.73 0.57 -0.84
CA ARG A 49 -5.26 1.27 -2.06
C ARG A 49 -4.51 0.33 -2.99
N HIS A 50 -3.64 -0.52 -2.46
CA HIS A 50 -2.93 -1.53 -3.25
C HIS A 50 -3.92 -2.47 -3.95
N ALA A 51 -4.92 -3.00 -3.24
CA ALA A 51 -5.94 -3.86 -3.84
C ALA A 51 -6.73 -3.15 -4.96
N ALA A 52 -7.08 -1.88 -4.78
CA ALA A 52 -7.75 -1.09 -5.81
C ALA A 52 -6.86 -0.87 -7.05
N LEU A 53 -5.58 -0.60 -6.85
CA LEU A 53 -4.61 -0.45 -7.94
C LEU A 53 -4.36 -1.77 -8.68
N THR A 54 -4.33 -2.90 -7.97
CA THR A 54 -4.20 -4.23 -8.58
C THR A 54 -5.41 -4.54 -9.47
N SER A 55 -6.62 -4.28 -8.99
CA SER A 55 -7.84 -4.44 -9.80
C SER A 55 -7.80 -3.56 -11.06
N LEU A 56 -7.38 -2.31 -10.94
CA LEU A 56 -7.23 -1.40 -12.08
C LEU A 56 -6.17 -1.88 -13.08
N ALA A 57 -5.09 -2.50 -12.59
CA ALA A 57 -4.04 -3.05 -13.43
C ALA A 57 -4.47 -4.32 -14.16
N GLU A 58 -5.31 -5.16 -13.53
CA GLU A 58 -5.89 -6.37 -14.14
C GLU A 58 -6.90 -6.04 -15.26
N ASP A 59 -7.57 -4.88 -15.17
CA ASP A 59 -8.54 -4.41 -16.18
C ASP A 59 -7.88 -3.68 -17.37
N MET A 60 -6.56 -3.46 -17.36
CA MET A 60 -5.84 -2.86 -18.50
C MET A 60 -5.60 -3.90 -19.61
N PRO A 61 -5.85 -3.55 -20.90
CA PRO A 61 -5.76 -4.47 -22.05
C PRO A 61 -4.33 -4.86 -22.44
#